data_AF-A0A2V5NJK7-F1
#
_entry.id   AF-A0A2V5NJK7-F1
#
_cell.length_a   1.000
_cell.length_b   1.000
_cell.length_c   1.000
_cell.angle_alpha   90.00
_cell.angle_beta   90.00
_cell.angle_gamma   90.00
#
_symmetry.space_group_name_H-M   'P 1'
#
loop_
_entity.id
_entity.type
_entity.pdbx_description
1 polymer ?
#
loop_
_entity_poly.entity_id
_entity_poly.type
_entity_poly.pdbx_seq_one_letter_code
_entity_poly.pdbx_strand_id
1 'polypeptide(L)'
;MGDTSFQNNVPDLLLAGKELPTFKFELEKSKGKVLENSFGKEVTVEQLPISKGIAGVSMQLEPGVMRELHWHATAAEWAFVLKGRVRTTVINPAGQTEANDFDPGDIWYFPRGHPHVLECLGNEPTQFILIFDNGYFSEFGTFSITDWIGHAPKSLLAKNFGLQESAFDGFPKEEVYFARGVIPPEQIPENLQGPRDAPPQTHKFRMLAEPPHGVFKGGREWRVDSTRFPISTTVTGVVLDLEPGALRELHWHPNADEWQYVI
;
A
#
# COMPACT_ATOMS: atom_id res chain seq x y z
N MET A 1 -10.68 -16.55 9.64
CA MET A 1 -10.48 -18.01 9.45
C MET A 1 -8.98 -18.25 9.60
N GLY A 2 -8.56 -19.23 10.39
CA GLY A 2 -7.13 -19.46 10.66
C GLY A 2 -6.37 -19.81 9.39
N ASP A 3 -5.09 -19.43 9.34
CA ASP A 3 -4.18 -19.78 8.26
C ASP A 3 -4.12 -21.31 8.08
N THR A 4 -4.48 -21.79 6.90
CA THR A 4 -4.43 -23.21 6.54
C THR A 4 -3.00 -23.74 6.39
N SER A 5 -1.97 -22.88 6.44
CA SER A 5 -0.57 -23.28 6.37
C SER A 5 -0.16 -24.28 7.47
N PHE A 6 -0.76 -24.20 8.66
CA PHE A 6 -0.52 -25.15 9.76
C PHE A 6 -1.01 -26.58 9.49
N GLN A 7 -1.79 -26.81 8.42
CA GLN A 7 -2.24 -28.15 8.04
C GLN A 7 -1.30 -28.89 7.08
N ASN A 8 -0.24 -28.24 6.58
CA ASN A 8 0.75 -28.90 5.75
C ASN A 8 1.97 -29.30 6.59
N ASN A 9 2.03 -30.59 6.97
CA ASN A 9 3.20 -31.24 7.58
C ASN A 9 4.41 -31.36 6.61
N VAL A 10 4.49 -30.51 5.57
CA VAL A 10 5.63 -30.46 4.65
C VAL A 10 6.52 -29.31 5.13
N PRO A 11 7.73 -29.61 5.64
CA PRO A 11 8.66 -28.57 6.04
C PRO A 11 8.95 -27.65 4.85
N ASP A 12 8.85 -26.34 5.05
CA ASP A 12 9.31 -25.36 4.08
C ASP A 12 10.78 -25.65 3.76
N LEU A 13 11.10 -25.84 2.47
CA LEU A 13 12.47 -26.15 2.05
C LEU A 13 13.46 -25.07 2.52
N LEU A 14 13.02 -23.83 2.65
CA LEU A 14 13.83 -22.73 3.18
C LEU A 14 14.19 -22.92 4.68
N LEU A 15 13.32 -23.61 5.43
CA LEU A 15 13.47 -23.87 6.86
C LEU A 15 13.97 -25.29 7.17
N ALA A 16 13.99 -26.18 6.18
CA ALA A 16 14.43 -27.56 6.31
C ALA A 16 15.97 -27.73 6.33
N GLY A 17 16.71 -26.64 6.07
CA GLY A 17 18.16 -26.62 6.11
C GLY A 17 18.74 -26.70 7.54
N LYS A 18 20.07 -26.89 7.63
CA LYS A 18 20.80 -26.86 8.93
C LYS A 18 21.03 -25.44 9.46
N GLU A 19 20.88 -24.44 8.60
CA GLU A 19 21.09 -23.04 8.91
C GLU A 19 19.76 -22.30 8.74
N LEU A 20 19.50 -21.33 9.61
CA LEU A 20 18.33 -20.47 9.49
C LEU A 20 18.51 -19.49 8.31
N PRO A 21 17.42 -19.12 7.60
CA PRO A 21 17.48 -18.10 6.56
C PRO A 21 17.77 -16.72 7.15
N THR A 22 18.02 -15.74 6.28
CA THR A 22 18.05 -14.33 6.70
C THR A 22 16.65 -13.86 7.08
N PHE A 23 16.56 -13.10 8.17
CA PHE A 23 15.34 -12.44 8.65
C PHE A 23 15.38 -10.92 8.46
N LYS A 24 16.43 -10.41 7.80
CA LYS A 24 16.62 -8.98 7.59
C LYS A 24 16.99 -8.69 6.15
N PHE A 25 16.53 -7.55 5.69
CA PHE A 25 16.87 -7.00 4.39
C PHE A 25 16.86 -5.47 4.45
N GLU A 26 17.78 -4.81 3.75
CA GLU A 26 17.89 -3.34 3.73
C GLU A 26 16.94 -2.77 2.66
N LEU A 27 15.64 -2.68 2.97
CA LEU A 27 14.58 -2.25 2.02
C LEU A 27 14.93 -0.95 1.29
N GLU A 28 15.44 0.06 2.00
CA GLU A 28 15.77 1.36 1.41
C GLU A 28 16.92 1.32 0.39
N LYS A 29 17.69 0.23 0.35
CA LYS A 29 18.76 -0.02 -0.63
C LYS A 29 18.33 -0.95 -1.76
N SER A 30 17.07 -1.43 -1.75
CA SER A 30 16.53 -2.23 -2.85
C SER A 30 16.48 -1.44 -4.16
N LYS A 31 16.38 -2.19 -5.26
CA LYS A 31 16.06 -1.61 -6.56
C LYS A 31 14.55 -1.38 -6.63
N GLY A 32 14.16 -0.33 -7.33
CA GLY A 32 12.76 0.06 -7.46
C GLY A 32 12.53 0.93 -8.69
N LYS A 33 11.28 1.30 -8.90
CA LYS A 33 10.90 2.34 -9.88
C LYS A 33 11.33 3.69 -9.32
N VAL A 34 11.94 4.54 -10.15
CA VAL A 34 12.46 5.85 -9.73
C VAL A 34 12.10 6.90 -10.77
N LEU A 35 11.59 8.04 -10.31
CA LEU A 35 11.41 9.27 -11.06
C LEU A 35 11.99 10.42 -10.24
N GLU A 36 13.20 10.87 -10.58
CA GLU A 36 13.96 11.85 -9.78
C GLU A 36 14.08 11.39 -8.31
N ASN A 37 13.50 12.14 -7.38
CA ASN A 37 13.47 11.82 -5.95
C ASN A 37 12.23 11.02 -5.53
N SER A 38 11.27 10.78 -6.44
CA SER A 38 10.17 9.84 -6.21
C SER A 38 10.63 8.42 -6.49
N PHE A 39 10.23 7.46 -5.65
CA PHE A 39 10.62 6.07 -5.81
C PHE A 39 9.57 5.11 -5.24
N GLY A 40 9.53 3.88 -5.76
CA GLY A 40 8.84 2.73 -5.16
C GLY A 40 9.82 1.56 -5.12
N LYS A 41 10.30 1.25 -3.91
CA LYS A 41 11.38 0.28 -3.62
C LYS A 41 10.80 -0.90 -2.86
N GLU A 42 11.00 -2.12 -3.33
CA GLU A 42 10.31 -3.30 -2.80
C GLU A 42 11.22 -4.28 -2.06
N VAL A 43 10.60 -5.03 -1.15
CA VAL A 43 11.12 -6.29 -0.61
C VAL A 43 10.01 -7.33 -0.71
N THR A 44 10.26 -8.32 -1.55
CA THR A 44 9.36 -9.44 -1.81
C THR A 44 10.05 -10.74 -1.40
N VAL A 45 9.44 -11.89 -1.70
CA VAL A 45 10.11 -13.20 -1.56
C VAL A 45 11.41 -13.32 -2.36
N GLU A 46 11.64 -12.48 -3.38
CA GLU A 46 12.90 -12.50 -4.11
C GLU A 46 14.07 -11.98 -3.27
N GLN A 47 13.82 -10.97 -2.44
CA GLN A 47 14.84 -10.35 -1.59
C GLN A 47 14.86 -10.95 -0.18
N LEU A 48 13.68 -11.30 0.36
CA LEU A 48 13.49 -11.89 1.68
C LEU A 48 12.62 -13.17 1.56
N PRO A 49 13.19 -14.31 1.13
CA PRO A 49 12.42 -15.53 0.80
C PRO A 49 11.59 -16.11 1.94
N ILE A 50 11.91 -15.77 3.19
CA ILE A 50 11.15 -16.20 4.36
C ILE A 50 9.79 -15.49 4.45
N SER A 51 9.66 -14.31 3.83
CA SER A 51 8.47 -13.47 3.87
C SER A 51 7.47 -13.85 2.78
N LYS A 52 6.88 -15.05 2.88
CA LYS A 52 5.94 -15.56 1.86
C LYS A 52 4.54 -14.98 1.96
N GLY A 53 4.11 -14.63 3.18
CA GLY A 53 2.79 -14.05 3.42
C GLY A 53 2.71 -12.55 3.20
N ILE A 54 3.84 -11.84 3.23
CA ILE A 54 3.87 -10.37 3.24
C ILE A 54 5.00 -9.84 2.35
N ALA A 55 4.72 -8.81 1.54
CA ALA A 55 5.73 -8.01 0.85
C ALA A 55 5.61 -6.54 1.29
N GLY A 56 6.69 -5.77 1.16
CA GLY A 56 6.73 -4.35 1.53
C GLY A 56 7.26 -3.47 0.41
N VAL A 57 6.72 -2.26 0.27
CA VAL A 57 7.21 -1.23 -0.66
C VAL A 57 7.38 0.10 0.08
N SER A 58 8.62 0.60 0.15
CA SER A 58 8.90 1.98 0.58
C SER A 58 8.69 2.90 -0.61
N MET A 59 7.73 3.82 -0.50
CA MET A 59 7.39 4.74 -1.58
C MET A 59 7.51 6.19 -1.14
N GLN A 60 8.15 7.01 -1.97
CA GLN A 60 8.21 8.48 -1.84
C GLN A 60 7.66 9.13 -3.09
N LEU A 61 6.85 10.19 -2.91
CA LEU A 61 6.35 11.04 -3.97
C LEU A 61 6.77 12.49 -3.70
N GLU A 62 7.34 13.15 -4.72
CA GLU A 62 7.63 14.58 -4.69
C GLU A 62 6.36 15.41 -4.93
N PRO A 63 6.32 16.70 -4.56
CA PRO A 63 5.19 17.58 -4.86
C PRO A 63 4.76 17.53 -6.33
N GLY A 64 3.46 17.32 -6.55
CA GLY A 64 2.86 17.19 -7.89
C GLY A 64 3.15 15.85 -8.59
N VAL A 65 3.83 14.91 -7.95
CA VAL A 65 3.95 13.52 -8.43
C VAL A 65 2.82 12.68 -7.82
N MET A 66 2.26 11.80 -8.65
CA MET A 66 1.31 10.78 -8.24
C MET A 66 1.78 9.40 -8.64
N ARG A 67 1.50 8.39 -7.81
CA ARG A 67 1.42 7.00 -8.25
C ARG A 67 0.13 6.87 -9.03
N GLU A 68 0.23 6.58 -10.33
CA GLU A 68 -0.91 6.60 -11.24
C GLU A 68 -2.06 5.68 -10.80
N LEU A 69 -3.25 5.88 -11.38
CA LEU A 69 -4.38 4.99 -11.12
C LEU A 69 -4.03 3.54 -11.49
N HIS A 70 -4.07 2.66 -10.50
CA HIS A 70 -3.70 1.27 -10.66
C HIS A 70 -4.53 0.39 -9.71
N TRP A 71 -4.48 -0.92 -9.91
CA TRP A 71 -5.02 -1.91 -8.99
C TRP A 71 -4.13 -3.15 -8.97
N HIS A 72 -4.32 -4.00 -7.97
CA HIS A 72 -3.64 -5.28 -7.83
C HIS A 72 -4.66 -6.36 -7.44
N ALA A 73 -4.66 -7.47 -8.18
CA ALA A 73 -5.64 -8.54 -7.97
C ALA A 73 -5.19 -9.56 -6.91
N THR A 74 -3.89 -9.65 -6.66
CA THR A 74 -3.25 -10.73 -5.90
C THR A 74 -2.93 -10.37 -4.45
N ALA A 75 -3.03 -9.09 -4.08
CA ALA A 75 -2.73 -8.60 -2.74
C ALA A 75 -3.71 -7.49 -2.34
N ALA A 76 -4.12 -7.46 -1.06
CA ALA A 76 -4.65 -6.26 -0.46
C ALA A 76 -3.47 -5.38 -0.04
N GLU A 77 -3.69 -4.07 -0.03
CA GLU A 77 -2.69 -3.09 0.36
C GLU A 77 -3.06 -2.48 1.71
N TRP A 78 -2.11 -2.46 2.63
CA TRP A 78 -2.17 -1.70 3.87
C TRP A 78 -1.00 -0.73 3.87
N ALA A 79 -1.16 0.48 4.40
CA ALA A 79 -0.02 1.40 4.49
C ALA A 79 0.02 2.23 5.75
N PHE A 80 1.21 2.75 6.03
CA PHE A 80 1.47 3.71 7.10
C PHE A 80 2.24 4.92 6.57
N VAL A 81 1.73 6.12 6.84
CA VAL A 81 2.37 7.38 6.41
C VAL A 81 3.49 7.76 7.37
N LEU A 82 4.71 7.82 6.85
CA LEU A 82 5.92 8.14 7.62
C LEU A 82 6.14 9.66 7.70
N LYS A 83 6.01 10.35 6.57
CA LYS A 83 6.25 11.81 6.46
C LYS A 83 5.43 12.44 5.34
N GLY A 84 5.30 13.76 5.40
CA GLY A 84 4.53 14.54 4.43
C GLY A 84 3.06 14.16 4.44
N ARG A 85 2.33 14.56 3.39
CA ARG A 85 0.89 14.31 3.26
C ARG A 85 0.58 13.72 1.90
N VAL A 86 -0.37 12.78 1.86
CA VAL A 86 -0.78 12.10 0.64
C VAL A 86 -2.30 12.12 0.53
N ARG A 87 -2.83 12.34 -0.68
CA ARG A 87 -4.23 12.12 -1.01
C ARG A 87 -4.37 10.79 -1.73
N THR A 88 -5.35 10.00 -1.34
CA THR A 88 -5.71 8.80 -2.09
C THR A 88 -7.12 8.96 -2.65
N THR A 89 -7.35 8.52 -3.88
CA THR A 89 -8.71 8.31 -4.40
C THR A 89 -8.87 6.83 -4.72
N VAL A 90 -9.89 6.18 -4.15
CA VAL A 90 -10.17 4.75 -4.34
C VAL A 90 -11.59 4.57 -4.86
N ILE A 91 -11.78 3.60 -5.76
CA ILE A 91 -13.10 3.22 -6.28
C ILE A 91 -13.37 1.77 -5.89
N ASN A 92 -14.52 1.49 -5.27
CA ASN A 92 -14.90 0.13 -4.91
C ASN A 92 -15.65 -0.59 -6.05
N PRO A 93 -15.86 -1.92 -5.97
CA PRO A 93 -16.57 -2.67 -7.01
C PRO A 93 -18.02 -2.25 -7.25
N ALA A 94 -18.67 -1.59 -6.28
CA ALA A 94 -20.00 -1.01 -6.45
C ALA A 94 -19.97 0.34 -7.19
N GLY A 95 -18.78 0.82 -7.56
CA GLY A 95 -18.58 2.10 -8.24
C GLY A 95 -18.70 3.32 -7.33
N GLN A 96 -18.60 3.13 -6.01
CA GLN A 96 -18.52 4.19 -5.02
C GLN A 96 -17.07 4.66 -4.91
N THR A 97 -16.87 5.95 -4.67
CA THR A 97 -15.54 6.57 -4.62
C THR A 97 -15.29 7.14 -3.23
N GLU A 98 -14.05 7.08 -2.77
CA GLU A 98 -13.62 7.78 -1.56
C GLU A 98 -12.28 8.48 -1.82
N ALA A 99 -12.22 9.76 -1.47
CA ALA A 99 -10.98 10.52 -1.47
C ALA A 99 -10.63 10.90 -0.03
N ASN A 100 -9.40 10.62 0.40
CA ASN A 100 -8.91 10.87 1.74
C ASN A 100 -7.55 11.53 1.70
N ASP A 101 -7.32 12.49 2.60
CA ASP A 101 -6.00 13.06 2.87
C ASP A 101 -5.42 12.39 4.10
N PHE A 102 -4.13 12.04 4.09
CA PHE A 102 -3.45 11.34 5.17
C PHE A 102 -2.28 12.18 5.68
N ASP A 103 -2.17 12.24 7.01
CA ASP A 103 -1.05 12.86 7.72
C ASP A 103 -0.09 11.77 8.25
N PRO A 104 1.14 12.12 8.67
CA PRO A 104 2.04 11.17 9.31
C PRO A 104 1.39 10.45 10.49
N GLY A 105 1.49 9.13 10.53
CA GLY A 105 0.83 8.29 11.53
C GLY A 105 -0.58 7.83 11.17
N ASP A 106 -1.15 8.28 10.05
CA ASP A 106 -2.37 7.70 9.50
C ASP A 106 -2.06 6.42 8.71
N ILE A 107 -3.07 5.55 8.57
CA ILE A 107 -3.02 4.30 7.80
C ILE A 107 -4.17 4.21 6.80
N TRP A 108 -3.97 3.47 5.72
CA TRP A 108 -5.05 3.04 4.83
C TRP A 108 -5.07 1.53 4.64
N TYR A 109 -6.18 1.07 4.08
CA TYR A 109 -6.31 -0.31 3.59
C TYR A 109 -7.17 -0.33 2.32
N PHE A 110 -6.64 -0.90 1.25
CA PHE A 110 -7.34 -1.14 -0.01
C PHE A 110 -7.51 -2.65 -0.22
N PRO A 111 -8.76 -3.15 -0.25
CA PRO A 111 -8.99 -4.56 -0.56
C PRO A 111 -8.53 -4.90 -1.99
N ARG A 112 -8.16 -6.16 -2.22
CA ARG A 112 -7.78 -6.70 -3.56
C ARG A 112 -8.69 -6.16 -4.66
N GLY A 113 -8.09 -5.67 -5.73
CA GLY A 113 -8.76 -5.21 -6.93
C GLY A 113 -9.48 -3.86 -6.82
N HIS A 114 -9.37 -3.13 -5.71
CA HIS A 114 -9.88 -1.76 -5.62
C HIS A 114 -8.90 -0.83 -6.34
N PRO A 115 -9.26 -0.20 -7.49
CA PRO A 115 -8.39 0.76 -8.13
C PRO A 115 -8.23 2.02 -7.31
N HIS A 116 -6.99 2.52 -7.24
CA HIS A 116 -6.63 3.69 -6.46
C HIS A 116 -5.48 4.48 -7.09
N VAL A 117 -5.36 5.75 -6.70
CA VAL A 117 -4.30 6.69 -7.06
C VAL A 117 -3.77 7.32 -5.78
N LEU A 118 -2.46 7.60 -5.72
CA LEU A 118 -1.79 8.24 -4.58
C LEU A 118 -1.14 9.54 -5.06
N GLU A 119 -1.48 10.67 -4.46
CA GLU A 119 -1.03 12.00 -4.89
C GLU A 119 -0.32 12.73 -3.76
N CYS A 120 0.88 13.24 -3.99
CA CYS A 120 1.58 14.07 -3.00
C CYS A 120 0.82 15.38 -2.76
N LEU A 121 0.54 15.71 -1.49
CA LEU A 121 -0.08 16.96 -1.09
C LEU A 121 0.95 17.98 -0.59
N GLY A 122 0.64 19.26 -0.80
CA GLY A 122 1.49 20.36 -0.35
C GLY A 122 2.80 20.48 -1.12
N ASN A 123 3.77 21.14 -0.50
CA ASN A 123 5.05 21.50 -1.13
C ASN A 123 6.24 20.68 -0.62
N GLU A 124 5.99 19.63 0.15
CA GLU A 124 7.01 18.75 0.71
C GLU A 124 6.77 17.31 0.26
N PRO A 125 7.82 16.49 0.05
CA PRO A 125 7.66 15.09 -0.31
C PRO A 125 6.91 14.29 0.76
N THR A 126 6.09 13.35 0.32
CA THR A 126 5.46 12.35 1.19
C THR A 126 6.18 11.01 1.06
N GLN A 127 6.32 10.28 2.16
CA GLN A 127 6.82 8.91 2.17
C GLN A 127 5.96 8.05 3.07
N PHE A 128 5.71 6.83 2.61
CA PHE A 128 4.88 5.84 3.27
C PHE A 128 5.41 4.43 2.98
N ILE A 129 5.09 3.51 3.88
CA ILE A 129 5.38 2.09 3.72
C ILE A 129 4.09 1.38 3.32
N LEU A 130 4.10 0.71 2.17
CA LEU A 130 3.03 -0.15 1.69
C LEU A 130 3.33 -1.59 2.09
N ILE A 131 2.31 -2.32 2.51
CA ILE A 131 2.34 -3.71 2.94
C ILE A 131 1.31 -4.46 2.14
N PHE A 132 1.74 -5.53 1.49
CA PHE A 132 0.92 -6.37 0.65
C PHE A 132 0.76 -7.74 1.31
N ASP A 133 -0.46 -8.25 1.42
CA ASP A 133 -0.77 -9.54 2.05
C ASP A 133 -0.44 -10.77 1.17
N ASN A 134 0.63 -10.64 0.38
CA ASN A 134 1.18 -11.67 -0.49
C ASN A 134 2.66 -11.39 -0.73
N GLY A 135 3.56 -12.26 -0.24
CA GLY A 135 5.01 -12.10 -0.40
C GLY A 135 5.48 -12.18 -1.85
N TYR A 136 4.66 -12.77 -2.74
CA TYR A 136 4.92 -12.85 -4.18
C TYR A 136 4.39 -11.64 -4.96
N PHE A 137 3.84 -10.65 -4.26
CA PHE A 137 3.54 -9.36 -4.86
C PHE A 137 4.83 -8.74 -5.41
N SER A 138 4.70 -8.00 -6.51
CA SER A 138 5.76 -7.20 -7.09
C SER A 138 5.13 -5.89 -7.54
N GLU A 139 5.74 -4.77 -7.18
CA GLU A 139 5.32 -3.42 -7.58
C GLU A 139 5.40 -3.26 -9.11
N PHE A 140 6.27 -4.04 -9.77
CA PHE A 140 6.34 -4.14 -11.23
C PHE A 140 5.17 -4.89 -11.88
N GLY A 141 4.32 -5.55 -11.07
CA GLY A 141 3.22 -6.42 -11.52
C GLY A 141 1.82 -5.85 -11.27
N THR A 142 1.71 -4.57 -10.90
CA THR A 142 0.41 -3.90 -10.77
C THR A 142 -0.29 -3.75 -12.13
N PHE A 143 -1.61 -3.63 -12.12
CA PHE A 143 -2.36 -3.26 -13.31
C PHE A 143 -2.44 -1.73 -13.40
N SER A 144 -1.72 -1.16 -14.35
CA SER A 144 -1.71 0.28 -14.62
C SER A 144 -2.84 0.69 -15.58
N ILE A 145 -3.50 1.82 -15.31
CA ILE A 145 -4.52 2.36 -16.23
C ILE A 145 -3.93 2.75 -17.58
N THR A 146 -2.72 3.32 -17.60
CA THR A 146 -2.09 3.78 -18.84
C THR A 146 -1.59 2.61 -19.67
N ASP A 147 -1.06 1.58 -19.01
CA ASP A 147 -0.67 0.34 -19.67
C ASP A 147 -1.88 -0.39 -20.26
N TRP A 148 -2.99 -0.46 -19.51
CA TRP A 148 -4.22 -1.10 -19.98
C TRP A 148 -4.81 -0.38 -21.21
N ILE A 149 -4.87 0.95 -21.18
CA ILE A 149 -5.34 1.74 -22.32
C ILE A 149 -4.35 1.63 -23.50
N GLY A 150 -3.04 1.64 -23.23
CA GLY A 150 -1.99 1.53 -24.24
C GLY A 150 -2.04 0.22 -25.03
N HIS A 151 -2.44 -0.87 -24.39
CA HIS A 151 -2.56 -2.21 -24.98
C HIS A 151 -3.95 -2.53 -25.55
N ALA A 152 -4.96 -1.70 -25.32
CA ALA A 152 -6.28 -1.88 -25.89
C ALA A 152 -6.36 -1.35 -27.34
N PRO A 153 -6.98 -2.07 -28.30
CA PRO A 153 -7.22 -1.53 -29.63
C PRO A 153 -8.03 -0.23 -29.58
N LYS A 154 -7.63 0.79 -30.36
CA LYS A 154 -8.35 2.08 -30.40
C LYS A 154 -9.83 1.92 -30.74
N SER A 155 -10.17 1.00 -31.63
CA SER A 155 -11.56 0.70 -31.98
C SER A 155 -12.39 0.18 -30.80
N LEU A 156 -11.77 -0.61 -29.89
CA LEU A 156 -12.41 -1.07 -28.66
C LEU A 156 -12.61 0.11 -27.69
N LEU A 157 -11.59 0.96 -27.51
CA LEU A 157 -11.67 2.16 -26.67
C LEU A 157 -12.75 3.13 -27.19
N ALA A 158 -12.72 3.44 -28.48
CA ALA A 158 -13.72 4.26 -29.16
C ALA A 158 -15.14 3.74 -28.91
N LYS A 159 -15.35 2.44 -29.07
CA LYS A 159 -16.64 1.80 -28.79
C LYS A 159 -17.04 1.88 -27.32
N ASN A 160 -16.09 1.66 -26.39
CA ASN A 160 -16.35 1.67 -24.95
C ASN A 160 -16.72 3.06 -24.43
N PHE A 161 -16.05 4.10 -24.90
CA PHE A 161 -16.25 5.49 -24.44
C PHE A 161 -17.24 6.29 -25.29
N GLY A 162 -17.68 5.76 -26.44
CA GLY A 162 -18.53 6.49 -27.38
C GLY A 162 -17.82 7.67 -28.06
N LEU A 163 -16.51 7.57 -28.25
CA LEU A 163 -15.64 8.60 -28.84
C LEU A 163 -15.05 8.14 -30.18
N GLN A 164 -14.45 9.06 -30.93
CA GLN A 164 -13.66 8.69 -32.13
C GLN A 164 -12.31 8.08 -31.73
N GLU A 165 -11.75 7.20 -32.56
CA GLU A 165 -10.43 6.57 -32.30
C GLU A 165 -9.30 7.59 -32.11
N SER A 166 -9.38 8.74 -32.79
CA SER A 166 -8.42 9.84 -32.69
C SER A 166 -8.34 10.47 -31.30
N ALA A 167 -9.38 10.31 -30.46
CA ALA A 167 -9.35 10.75 -29.07
C ALA A 167 -8.25 10.04 -28.24
N PHE A 168 -7.78 8.87 -28.70
CA PHE A 168 -6.79 8.06 -28.01
C PHE A 168 -5.38 8.16 -28.65
N ASP A 169 -5.18 9.06 -29.61
CA ASP A 169 -3.89 9.21 -30.30
C ASP A 169 -2.77 9.64 -29.35
N GLY A 170 -3.06 10.56 -28.43
CA GLY A 170 -2.11 11.10 -27.46
C GLY A 170 -1.97 10.31 -26.16
N PHE A 171 -2.69 9.19 -25.99
CA PHE A 171 -2.58 8.38 -24.78
C PHE A 171 -1.25 7.62 -24.72
N PRO A 172 -0.66 7.44 -23.52
CA PRO A 172 0.52 6.60 -23.32
C PRO A 172 0.32 5.21 -23.93
N LYS A 173 1.44 4.59 -24.36
CA LYS A 173 1.45 3.24 -24.96
C LYS A 173 1.91 2.15 -23.99
N GLU A 174 2.55 2.57 -22.91
CA GLU A 174 3.08 1.72 -21.85
C GLU A 174 2.77 2.39 -20.52
N GLU A 175 2.99 1.65 -19.43
CA GLU A 175 2.90 2.13 -18.06
C GLU A 175 3.67 3.45 -17.85
N VAL A 176 2.99 4.46 -17.30
CA VAL A 176 3.61 5.71 -16.84
C VAL A 176 4.18 5.56 -15.42
N TYR A 177 3.52 4.76 -14.58
CA TYR A 177 3.83 4.45 -13.19
C TYR A 177 3.76 5.66 -12.24
N PHE A 178 4.67 6.62 -12.43
CA PHE A 178 4.65 7.93 -11.79
C PHE A 178 4.24 8.99 -12.80
N ALA A 179 3.08 9.60 -12.59
CA ALA A 179 2.64 10.73 -13.39
C ALA A 179 2.96 12.05 -12.68
N ARG A 180 3.29 13.08 -13.45
CA ARG A 180 3.47 14.45 -12.94
C ARG A 180 2.28 15.30 -13.33
N GLY A 181 1.69 15.96 -12.35
CA GLY A 181 0.57 16.86 -12.51
C GLY A 181 0.80 18.18 -11.77
N VAL A 182 -0.29 18.93 -11.61
CA VAL A 182 -0.32 20.05 -10.66
C VAL A 182 -0.43 19.51 -9.24
N ILE A 183 0.10 20.24 -8.26
CA ILE A 183 -0.12 19.92 -6.84
C ILE A 183 -1.64 19.93 -6.59
N PRO A 184 -2.22 18.86 -6.01
CA PRO A 184 -3.65 18.83 -5.73
C PRO A 184 -4.06 19.99 -4.80
N PRO A 185 -5.26 20.57 -4.97
CA PRO A 185 -5.74 21.60 -4.08
C PRO A 185 -5.91 21.05 -2.66
N GLU A 186 -5.72 21.90 -1.65
CA GLU A 186 -5.86 21.53 -0.24
C GLU A 186 -7.25 20.92 0.04
N GLN A 187 -8.31 21.56 -0.44
CA GLN A 187 -9.66 21.01 -0.34
C GLN A 187 -9.87 19.92 -1.40
N ILE A 188 -10.40 18.76 -0.99
CA ILE A 188 -10.83 17.70 -1.90
C ILE A 188 -11.93 18.27 -2.83
N PRO A 189 -11.72 18.30 -4.15
CA PRO A 189 -12.74 18.73 -5.10
C PRO A 189 -14.01 17.89 -5.02
N GLU A 190 -15.18 18.53 -5.10
CA GLU A 190 -16.49 17.85 -5.02
C GLU A 190 -16.65 16.76 -6.10
N ASN A 191 -16.08 16.97 -7.29
CA ASN A 191 -16.13 16.00 -8.39
C ASN A 191 -15.30 14.74 -8.17
N LEU A 192 -14.30 14.76 -7.26
CA LEU A 192 -13.57 13.55 -6.86
C LEU A 192 -14.37 12.66 -5.91
N GLN A 193 -15.33 13.24 -5.18
CA GLN A 193 -16.22 12.47 -4.30
C GLN A 193 -17.35 11.77 -5.08
N GLY A 194 -17.57 12.17 -6.34
CA GLY A 194 -18.54 11.56 -7.25
C GLY A 194 -20.01 11.74 -6.81
N PRO A 195 -20.99 11.50 -7.70
CA PRO A 195 -22.41 11.52 -7.35
C PRO A 195 -22.88 10.22 -6.68
N ARG A 196 -21.99 9.44 -6.06
CA ARG A 196 -22.26 8.09 -5.56
C ARG A 196 -21.85 8.00 -4.12
N ASP A 197 -22.80 7.61 -3.29
CA ASP A 197 -22.70 7.51 -1.83
C ASP A 197 -21.33 7.01 -1.37
N ALA A 198 -20.80 7.64 -0.31
CA ALA A 198 -19.57 7.20 0.34
C ALA A 198 -19.62 5.69 0.63
N PRO A 199 -18.50 4.96 0.53
CA PRO A 199 -18.49 3.54 0.84
C PRO A 199 -18.93 3.29 2.29
N PRO A 200 -19.55 2.13 2.57
CA PRO A 200 -20.05 1.80 3.92
C PRO A 200 -18.94 1.74 4.98
N GLN A 201 -17.70 1.52 4.55
CA GLN A 201 -16.51 1.55 5.39
C GLN A 201 -15.51 2.48 4.74
N THR A 202 -14.91 3.37 5.55
CA THR A 202 -13.81 4.23 5.10
C THR A 202 -12.54 3.43 4.89
N HIS A 203 -11.72 3.84 3.93
CA HIS A 203 -10.37 3.30 3.70
C HIS A 203 -9.29 4.04 4.52
N LYS A 204 -9.66 4.96 5.43
CA LYS A 204 -8.73 5.72 6.28
C LYS A 204 -8.89 5.38 7.77
N PHE A 205 -7.76 5.32 8.49
CA PHE A 205 -7.73 5.28 9.95
C PHE A 205 -6.59 6.15 10.51
N ARG A 206 -6.86 6.95 11.55
CA ARG A 206 -5.88 7.87 12.16
C ARG A 206 -5.11 7.22 13.31
N MET A 207 -4.22 6.28 12.97
CA MET A 207 -3.63 5.35 13.95
C MET A 207 -2.93 6.04 15.12
N LEU A 208 -1.99 6.96 14.85
CA LEU A 208 -1.23 7.63 15.92
C LEU A 208 -1.94 8.82 16.56
N ALA A 209 -3.06 9.27 15.99
CA ALA A 209 -3.90 10.30 16.61
C ALA A 209 -4.77 9.74 17.75
N GLU A 210 -5.05 8.43 17.70
CA GLU A 210 -5.74 7.72 18.77
C GLU A 210 -4.82 7.46 19.98
N PRO A 211 -5.38 7.31 21.19
CA PRO A 211 -4.61 6.83 22.33
C PRO A 211 -3.90 5.50 22.01
N PRO A 212 -2.65 5.31 22.50
CA PRO A 212 -1.97 4.03 22.33
C PRO A 212 -2.79 2.91 22.95
N HIS A 213 -2.71 1.73 22.34
CA HIS A 213 -3.26 0.49 22.88
C HIS A 213 -2.70 0.20 24.28
N GLY A 214 -1.42 0.50 24.51
CA GLY A 214 -0.78 0.38 25.81
C GLY A 214 0.35 1.39 26.00
N VAL A 215 0.50 1.87 27.24
CA VAL A 215 1.65 2.65 27.68
C VAL A 215 2.39 1.81 28.72
N PHE A 216 3.68 1.62 28.48
CA PHE A 216 4.55 0.79 29.29
C PHE A 216 5.71 1.63 29.82
N LYS A 217 6.47 1.08 30.78
CA LYS A 217 7.65 1.76 31.34
C LYS A 217 8.68 2.13 30.25
N GLY A 218 8.80 1.31 29.22
CA GLY A 218 9.79 1.46 28.15
C GLY A 218 9.26 2.02 26.83
N GLY A 219 8.00 2.45 26.75
CA GLY A 219 7.44 2.92 25.48
C GLY A 219 5.93 2.80 25.34
N ARG A 220 5.47 2.87 24.09
CA ARG A 220 4.06 2.89 23.70
C ARG A 220 3.80 1.90 22.56
N GLU A 221 2.59 1.33 22.55
CA GLU A 221 2.12 0.48 21.46
C GLU A 221 0.82 1.04 20.91
N TRP A 222 0.72 1.19 19.60
CA TRP A 222 -0.55 1.32 18.88
C TRP A 222 -0.84 0.02 18.15
N ARG A 223 -2.10 -0.42 18.19
CA ARG A 223 -2.57 -1.64 17.53
C ARG A 223 -3.90 -1.38 16.85
N VAL A 224 -3.98 -1.71 15.57
CA VAL A 224 -5.20 -1.57 14.75
C VAL A 224 -5.44 -2.87 13.99
N ASP A 225 -6.48 -3.59 14.39
CA ASP A 225 -6.98 -4.79 13.72
C ASP A 225 -8.38 -4.53 13.12
N SER A 226 -8.97 -5.56 12.52
CA SER A 226 -10.32 -5.51 11.93
C SER A 226 -11.45 -5.17 12.92
N THR A 227 -11.25 -5.25 14.23
CA THR A 227 -12.28 -4.81 15.19
C THR A 227 -12.35 -3.29 15.31
N ARG A 228 -11.22 -2.61 15.08
CA ARG A 228 -11.10 -1.15 15.10
C ARG A 228 -11.19 -0.54 13.71
N PHE A 229 -10.65 -1.22 12.69
CA PHE A 229 -10.64 -0.77 11.31
C PHE A 229 -11.22 -1.86 10.40
N PRO A 230 -12.55 -2.02 10.34
CA PRO A 230 -13.15 -3.27 9.89
C PRO A 230 -13.08 -3.54 8.38
N ILE A 231 -12.58 -2.60 7.58
CA ILE A 231 -12.22 -2.85 6.18
C ILE A 231 -10.91 -3.65 6.09
N SER A 232 -10.00 -3.49 7.06
CA SER A 232 -8.69 -4.14 7.10
C SER A 232 -8.81 -5.57 7.63
N THR A 233 -9.16 -6.47 6.72
CA THR A 233 -9.56 -7.85 7.05
C THR A 233 -8.41 -8.85 7.03
N THR A 234 -7.29 -8.53 6.37
CA THR A 234 -6.15 -9.45 6.20
C THR A 234 -4.85 -8.97 6.85
N VAL A 235 -4.79 -7.73 7.34
CA VAL A 235 -3.59 -7.14 7.95
C VAL A 235 -3.96 -6.52 9.29
N THR A 236 -3.07 -6.67 10.28
CA THR A 236 -3.14 -5.95 11.56
C THR A 236 -1.90 -5.08 11.68
N GLY A 237 -2.09 -3.78 11.91
CA GLY A 237 -0.99 -2.83 12.07
C GLY A 237 -0.59 -2.68 13.53
N VAL A 238 0.72 -2.70 13.81
CA VAL A 238 1.28 -2.41 15.13
C VAL A 238 2.41 -1.39 14.98
N VAL A 239 2.37 -0.32 15.77
CA VAL A 239 3.50 0.62 15.91
C VAL A 239 4.02 0.50 17.33
N LEU A 240 5.31 0.18 17.44
CA LEU A 240 6.04 0.14 18.70
C LEU A 240 6.99 1.33 18.76
N ASP A 241 6.78 2.18 19.76
CA ASP A 241 7.67 3.28 20.08
C ASP A 241 8.43 2.93 21.36
N LEU A 242 9.75 2.72 21.24
CA LEU A 242 10.60 2.21 22.31
C LEU A 242 11.63 3.28 22.73
N GLU A 243 11.66 3.57 24.03
CA GLU A 243 12.64 4.47 24.62
C GLU A 243 14.07 3.87 24.55
N PRO A 244 15.12 4.71 24.54
CA PRO A 244 16.50 4.22 24.60
C PRO A 244 16.74 3.25 25.78
N GLY A 245 17.21 2.04 25.46
CA GLY A 245 17.45 0.97 26.45
C GLY A 245 16.21 0.14 26.82
N ALA A 246 15.04 0.45 26.25
CA ALA A 246 13.87 -0.40 26.35
C ALA A 246 13.98 -1.64 25.45
N LEU A 247 13.09 -2.60 25.68
CA LEU A 247 13.06 -3.90 25.02
C LEU A 247 11.60 -4.29 24.81
N ARG A 248 11.27 -4.83 23.64
CA ARG A 248 10.01 -5.55 23.43
C ARG A 248 10.12 -6.94 24.07
N GLU A 249 9.36 -7.18 25.13
CA GLU A 249 9.44 -8.42 25.91
C GLU A 249 9.37 -9.69 25.05
N LEU A 250 10.00 -10.78 25.53
CA LEU A 250 10.00 -12.08 24.85
C LEU A 250 8.57 -12.56 24.63
N HIS A 251 8.22 -12.81 23.38
CA HIS A 251 6.88 -13.25 22.98
C HIS A 251 6.93 -14.02 21.65
N TRP A 252 5.78 -14.55 21.25
CA TRP A 252 5.53 -15.11 19.93
C TRP A 252 4.08 -14.80 19.52
N HIS A 253 3.80 -14.93 18.24
CA HIS A 253 2.44 -14.82 17.71
C HIS A 253 1.89 -16.22 17.43
N PRO A 254 0.75 -16.61 18.03
CA PRO A 254 0.21 -17.96 17.87
C PRO A 254 -0.55 -18.16 16.54
N ASN A 255 -0.74 -17.10 15.75
CA ASN A 255 -1.72 -17.07 14.67
C ASN A 255 -1.28 -16.32 13.40
N ALA A 256 -0.06 -15.77 13.36
CA ALA A 256 0.43 -15.01 12.22
C ALA A 256 1.96 -14.95 12.19
N ASP A 257 2.51 -14.81 10.98
CA ASP A 257 3.86 -14.31 10.78
C ASP A 257 3.92 -12.81 11.11
N GLU A 258 5.07 -12.32 11.58
CA GLU A 258 5.30 -10.90 11.81
C GLU A 258 6.31 -10.37 10.79
N TRP A 259 5.91 -9.30 10.09
CA TRP A 259 6.79 -8.56 9.20
C TRP A 259 7.07 -7.18 9.81
N GLN A 260 8.34 -6.77 9.84
CA GLN A 260 8.78 -5.57 10.54
C GLN A 260 9.46 -4.59 9.58
N TYR A 261 9.07 -3.31 9.69
CA TYR A 261 9.81 -2.18 9.16
C TYR A 261 10.31 -1.33 10.33
N VAL A 262 11.61 -1.04 10.36
CA VAL A 262 12.23 -0.19 11.38
C VAL A 262 12.39 1.21 10.79
N ILE A 263 11.68 2.17 11.39
CA ILE A 263 11.65 3.59 10.99
C ILE A 263 12.94 4.30 11.41
#